data_AF-A0A7X8QCL4-F1
#
_entry.id   AF-A0A7X8QCL4-F1
#
_cell.length_a   1.000
_cell.length_b   1.000
_cell.length_c   1.000
_cell.angle_alpha   90.00
_cell.angle_beta   90.00
_cell.angle_gamma   90.00
#
_symmetry.space_group_name_H-M   'P 1'
#
loop_
_entity.id
_entity.type
_entity.pdbx_description
1 polymer ?
#
loop_
_entity_poly.entity_id
_entity_poly.type
_entity_poly.pdbx_seq_one_letter_code
_entity_poly.pdbx_strand_id
1 'polypeptide(L)'
;MSKFYDGHPYPSAAGYVREKSGKRCLVHKIAIGVFFVLTVTLAAGTVAYRAAAAEEITSGDITAGAASADTETPQTESEDISADVLLPEIFEVSLNMIYPNESPKKVQLKNSLRDLLAVGSEKEAAKMIGAAMAGERKKSMAYIGYYCRRALPYVNGGLGERAGFLSWFLSGYGKFGVVILSKEGIDKVMATGRRRGEFWRFVEDGKVPSNKLDRIYPSSDAFYIPFAAGEVFILDIIGSDSGEASLWKVLPGGINKKTWSAGNWEREITVRGDRLY
;
A
#
# COMPACT_ATOMS: atom_id res chain seq x y z
N MET A 1 5.67 -44.75 44.07
CA MET A 1 6.89 -45.59 43.93
C MET A 1 7.03 -45.88 42.45
N SER A 2 8.03 -45.50 41.65
CA SER A 2 9.45 -45.09 41.77
C SER A 2 9.73 -44.17 40.53
N LYS A 3 10.27 -42.94 40.64
CA LYS A 3 11.70 -42.51 40.53
C LYS A 3 12.47 -43.16 39.36
N PHE A 4 13.33 -42.53 38.55
CA PHE A 4 13.81 -41.16 38.24
C PHE A 4 14.91 -41.32 37.14
N TYR A 5 15.44 -40.20 36.60
CA TYR A 5 16.66 -40.01 35.76
C TYR A 5 16.55 -40.29 34.26
N ASP A 6 17.21 -39.56 33.34
CA ASP A 6 17.80 -38.21 33.22
C ASP A 6 18.47 -38.18 31.82
N GLY A 7 18.75 -37.00 31.25
CA GLY A 7 19.88 -36.87 30.32
C GLY A 7 19.65 -36.07 29.03
N HIS A 8 19.73 -34.75 29.13
CA HIS A 8 20.31 -33.91 28.06
C HIS A 8 21.82 -34.19 27.94
N PRO A 9 22.41 -33.94 26.75
CA PRO A 9 23.64 -33.17 26.75
C PRO A 9 23.69 -32.10 25.63
N TYR A 10 23.99 -30.88 26.04
CA TYR A 10 24.69 -29.88 25.23
C TYR A 10 26.13 -30.33 24.98
N PRO A 11 26.78 -29.87 23.90
CA PRO A 11 28.21 -29.62 23.93
C PRO A 11 28.51 -28.11 23.89
N SER A 12 29.28 -27.67 24.88
CA SER A 12 30.02 -26.40 24.91
C SER A 12 31.52 -26.68 24.86
N ALA A 13 32.25 -26.03 23.98
CA ALA A 13 33.69 -25.68 24.10
C ALA A 13 34.01 -24.74 22.91
N ALA A 14 34.21 -23.43 23.08
CA ALA A 14 35.37 -22.74 23.65
C ALA A 14 36.63 -22.77 22.73
N GLY A 15 37.02 -21.57 22.26
CA GLY A 15 38.41 -21.19 22.00
C GLY A 15 38.83 -21.07 20.54
N TYR A 16 38.98 -19.83 20.04
CA TYR A 16 40.26 -19.31 19.54
C TYR A 16 40.13 -17.79 19.27
N VAL A 17 41.00 -17.02 19.92
CA VAL A 17 41.21 -15.57 19.72
C VAL A 17 42.53 -15.36 18.97
N ARG A 18 42.53 -14.54 17.91
CA ARG A 18 43.61 -13.62 17.48
C ARG A 18 43.13 -12.81 16.27
N GLU A 19 42.83 -11.52 16.36
CA GLU A 19 43.66 -10.29 16.44
C GLU A 19 44.36 -9.85 15.12
N LYS A 20 44.16 -8.55 14.80
CA LYS A 20 44.86 -7.64 13.85
C LYS A 20 44.44 -7.75 12.36
N SER A 21 44.30 -6.68 11.58
CA SER A 21 44.72 -5.27 11.66
C SER A 21 43.89 -4.44 10.67
N GLY A 22 43.76 -3.13 10.90
CA GLY A 22 43.17 -2.19 9.94
C GLY A 22 44.15 -1.73 8.86
N LYS A 23 43.61 -1.16 7.77
CA LYS A 23 43.98 0.14 7.16
C LYS A 23 43.13 0.43 5.91
N ARG A 24 42.99 1.73 5.64
CA ARG A 24 42.08 2.45 4.73
C ARG A 24 42.53 2.42 3.26
N CYS A 25 41.59 2.58 2.32
CA CYS A 25 41.61 3.53 1.18
C CYS A 25 40.30 3.34 0.37
N LEU A 26 39.36 4.29 0.30
CA LEU A 26 39.31 5.48 -0.57
C LEU A 26 39.35 5.16 -2.08
N VAL A 27 38.61 5.94 -2.88
CA VAL A 27 38.37 5.89 -4.34
C VAL A 27 37.22 4.93 -4.73
N HIS A 28 35.98 5.37 -4.93
CA HIS A 28 35.56 6.27 -6.01
C HIS A 28 34.40 7.19 -5.59
N LYS A 29 34.72 8.45 -5.29
CA LYS A 29 33.83 9.59 -5.56
C LYS A 29 34.25 10.08 -6.94
N ILE A 30 33.38 9.93 -7.95
CA ILE A 30 33.20 10.75 -9.17
C ILE A 30 32.11 10.03 -9.98
N ALA A 31 30.85 10.37 -9.73
CA ALA A 31 29.72 10.13 -10.63
C ALA A 31 28.47 10.93 -10.23
N ILE A 32 28.61 11.97 -9.39
CA ILE A 32 27.47 12.77 -8.87
C ILE A 32 27.41 14.17 -9.54
N GLY A 33 28.40 14.52 -10.37
CA GLY A 33 28.52 15.87 -10.94
C GLY A 33 27.84 16.14 -12.29
N VAL A 34 27.40 15.11 -13.02
CA VAL A 34 26.88 15.31 -14.41
C VAL A 34 25.35 15.19 -14.49
N PHE A 35 24.68 14.59 -13.50
CA PHE A 35 23.23 14.41 -13.54
C PHE A 35 22.43 15.63 -13.03
N PHE A 36 23.07 16.53 -12.28
CA PHE A 36 22.42 17.71 -11.69
C PHE A 36 22.35 18.93 -12.63
N VAL A 37 23.11 18.93 -13.74
CA VAL A 37 23.08 20.01 -14.74
C VAL A 37 21.99 19.78 -15.79
N LEU A 38 21.55 18.53 -16.01
CA LEU A 38 20.51 18.21 -17.00
C LEU A 38 19.07 18.46 -16.49
N THR A 39 18.86 18.55 -15.18
CA THR A 39 17.53 18.72 -14.57
C THR A 39 17.13 20.19 -14.40
N VAL A 40 18.08 21.13 -14.37
CA VAL A 40 17.78 22.56 -14.25
C VAL A 40 17.47 23.20 -15.61
N THR A 41 18.02 22.69 -16.72
CA THR A 41 17.72 23.19 -18.09
C THR A 41 16.37 22.74 -18.64
N LEU A 42 15.75 21.70 -18.08
CA LEU A 42 14.39 21.26 -18.47
C LEU A 42 13.27 21.97 -17.69
N ALA A 43 13.58 22.65 -16.58
CA ALA A 43 12.61 23.42 -15.80
C ALA A 43 12.42 24.87 -16.29
N ALA A 44 13.34 25.40 -17.10
CA ALA A 44 13.22 26.74 -17.70
C ALA A 44 12.49 26.74 -19.08
N GLY A 45 12.26 25.57 -19.68
CA GLY A 45 11.68 25.44 -21.03
C GLY A 45 10.16 25.24 -21.08
N THR A 46 9.47 25.05 -19.95
CA THR A 46 8.02 24.76 -19.90
C THR A 46 7.16 25.91 -19.38
N VAL A 47 7.78 27.02 -18.97
CA VAL A 47 7.06 28.24 -18.54
C VAL A 47 6.82 29.22 -19.71
N ALA A 48 7.46 29.01 -20.87
CA ALA A 48 7.32 29.88 -22.04
C ALA A 48 6.24 29.45 -23.06
N TYR A 49 5.54 28.32 -22.85
CA TYR A 49 4.56 27.79 -23.82
C TYR A 49 3.08 27.94 -23.40
N ARG A 50 2.80 28.70 -22.32
CA ARG A 50 1.42 28.97 -21.86
C ARG A 50 1.06 30.46 -21.76
N ALA A 51 1.80 31.33 -22.44
CA ALA A 51 1.51 32.77 -22.52
C ALA A 51 1.47 33.27 -23.98
N ALA A 52 0.83 32.51 -24.87
CA ALA A 52 0.56 32.94 -26.26
C ALA A 52 -0.75 32.29 -26.76
N ALA A 53 -1.87 32.64 -26.13
CA ALA A 53 -3.20 32.36 -26.65
C ALA A 53 -4.23 33.29 -25.99
N ALA A 54 -3.97 34.59 -26.02
CA ALA A 54 -4.96 35.64 -25.79
C ALA A 54 -4.27 36.96 -26.12
N GLU A 55 -4.43 37.43 -27.36
CA GLU A 55 -4.66 38.84 -27.72
C GLU A 55 -4.54 39.05 -29.24
N GLU A 56 -5.70 39.32 -29.84
CA GLU A 56 -6.02 40.13 -31.03
C GLU A 56 -7.39 39.60 -31.50
N ILE A 57 -8.47 40.36 -31.42
CA ILE A 57 -8.80 41.42 -32.38
C ILE A 57 -9.55 42.57 -31.67
N THR A 58 -8.99 43.77 -31.77
CA THR A 58 -9.68 45.05 -31.57
C THR A 58 -10.02 45.63 -32.94
N SER A 59 -11.24 46.13 -33.14
CA SER A 59 -11.50 47.55 -33.47
C SER A 59 -12.80 47.79 -34.26
N GLY A 60 -13.50 48.86 -33.84
CA GLY A 60 -14.55 49.60 -34.57
C GLY A 60 -15.97 49.34 -34.07
N ASP A 61 -16.82 50.32 -33.74
CA ASP A 61 -16.73 51.78 -33.72
C ASP A 61 -18.00 52.30 -32.97
N ILE A 62 -17.81 53.23 -32.02
CA ILE A 62 -18.65 54.36 -31.56
C ILE A 62 -20.20 54.25 -31.62
N THR A 63 -20.91 54.44 -30.48
CA THR A 63 -21.72 55.66 -30.14
C THR A 63 -22.69 55.48 -28.96
N ALA A 64 -22.58 56.46 -28.04
CA ALA A 64 -23.62 57.18 -27.30
C ALA A 64 -24.75 56.44 -26.53
N GLY A 65 -24.91 56.82 -25.26
CA GLY A 65 -26.20 56.70 -24.57
C GLY A 65 -26.09 56.68 -23.06
N ALA A 66 -26.26 57.84 -22.42
CA ALA A 66 -26.40 58.00 -20.99
C ALA A 66 -27.62 57.25 -20.42
N ALA A 67 -27.51 56.75 -19.18
CA ALA A 67 -28.42 57.07 -18.06
C ALA A 67 -28.23 56.11 -16.88
N SER A 68 -28.50 56.65 -15.70
CA SER A 68 -28.33 56.13 -14.35
C SER A 68 -29.13 54.88 -13.96
N ALA A 69 -28.57 54.25 -12.92
CA ALA A 69 -29.21 53.74 -11.70
C ALA A 69 -29.95 52.38 -11.71
N ASP A 70 -29.73 51.74 -10.55
CA ASP A 70 -30.45 50.66 -9.90
C ASP A 70 -30.10 49.21 -10.24
N THR A 71 -29.32 48.65 -9.31
CA THR A 71 -29.68 47.47 -8.48
C THR A 71 -30.12 46.22 -9.22
N GLU A 72 -29.26 45.22 -9.25
CA GLU A 72 -29.52 43.92 -8.58
C GLU A 72 -28.26 43.05 -8.64
N THR A 73 -27.72 42.79 -7.45
CA THR A 73 -26.69 41.80 -7.19
C THR A 73 -27.26 40.43 -7.54
N PRO A 74 -26.69 39.66 -8.49
CA PRO A 74 -27.02 38.25 -8.56
C PRO A 74 -26.30 37.62 -7.36
N GLN A 75 -27.07 37.31 -6.31
CA GLN A 75 -26.71 36.23 -5.41
C GLN A 75 -26.65 34.98 -6.28
N THR A 76 -25.45 34.65 -6.75
CA THR A 76 -25.14 33.27 -7.09
C THR A 76 -25.25 32.53 -5.77
N GLU A 77 -26.44 32.00 -5.50
CA GLU A 77 -26.61 30.88 -4.60
C GLU A 77 -25.62 29.83 -5.08
N SER A 78 -24.49 29.73 -4.37
CA SER A 78 -23.72 28.51 -4.38
C SER A 78 -24.68 27.45 -3.88
N GLU A 79 -25.26 26.69 -4.81
CA GLU A 79 -25.91 25.43 -4.50
C GLU A 79 -24.88 24.65 -3.68
N ASP A 80 -25.12 24.62 -2.38
CA ASP A 80 -24.43 23.79 -1.43
C ASP A 80 -24.88 22.36 -1.76
N ILE A 81 -24.33 21.79 -2.83
CA ILE A 81 -24.47 20.38 -3.16
C ILE A 81 -23.57 19.61 -2.17
N SER A 82 -23.85 19.79 -0.88
CA SER A 82 -23.65 18.77 0.14
C SER A 82 -24.73 17.70 -0.06
N ALA A 83 -24.78 17.11 -1.26
CA ALA A 83 -25.31 15.77 -1.37
C ALA A 83 -24.43 14.93 -0.44
N ASP A 84 -25.05 14.28 0.54
CA ASP A 84 -24.37 13.40 1.48
C ASP A 84 -23.85 12.18 0.71
N VAL A 85 -22.76 12.37 -0.04
CA VAL A 85 -22.04 11.32 -0.71
C VAL A 85 -21.47 10.47 0.40
N LEU A 86 -22.19 9.39 0.68
CA LEU A 86 -21.74 8.32 1.55
C LEU A 86 -20.43 7.78 0.97
N LEU A 87 -19.40 7.66 1.81
CA LEU A 87 -18.14 7.14 1.31
C LEU A 87 -18.34 5.66 0.99
N PRO A 88 -17.70 5.13 -0.06
CA PRO A 88 -17.68 3.69 -0.27
C PRO A 88 -17.09 3.00 0.97
N GLU A 89 -17.64 1.83 1.29
CA GLU A 89 -17.39 1.08 2.52
C GLU A 89 -15.89 0.90 2.82
N ILE A 90 -15.08 0.64 1.79
CA ILE A 90 -13.64 0.46 1.96
C ILE A 90 -12.94 1.71 2.53
N PHE A 91 -13.39 2.90 2.16
CA PHE A 91 -12.85 4.16 2.66
C PHE A 91 -13.31 4.41 4.09
N GLU A 92 -14.57 4.11 4.42
CA GLU A 92 -15.11 4.27 5.78
C GLU A 92 -14.42 3.35 6.78
N VAL A 93 -14.32 2.06 6.46
CA VAL A 93 -13.64 1.08 7.30
C VAL A 93 -12.17 1.45 7.47
N SER A 94 -11.50 1.89 6.40
CA SER A 94 -10.10 2.33 6.47
C SER A 94 -9.92 3.57 7.35
N LEU A 95 -10.81 4.56 7.21
CA LEU A 95 -10.79 5.78 8.01
C LEU A 95 -10.96 5.46 9.51
N ASN A 96 -11.91 4.60 9.85
CA ASN A 96 -12.16 4.15 11.22
C ASN A 96 -10.99 3.33 11.80
N MET A 97 -10.26 2.59 10.95
CA MET A 97 -9.03 1.92 11.39
C MET A 97 -7.87 2.89 11.66
N ILE A 98 -7.80 4.03 10.96
CA ILE A 98 -6.79 5.06 11.22
C ILE A 98 -7.18 5.84 12.49
N TYR A 99 -8.41 6.34 12.52
CA TYR A 99 -9.00 7.16 13.56
C TYR A 99 -10.30 6.55 14.08
N PRO A 100 -10.24 5.74 15.17
CA PRO A 100 -11.44 5.10 15.73
C PRO A 100 -12.47 6.09 16.26
N ASN A 101 -11.99 7.21 16.84
CA ASN A 101 -12.82 8.26 17.41
C ASN A 101 -12.89 9.46 16.46
N GLU A 102 -13.98 10.23 16.56
CA GLU A 102 -14.08 11.50 15.85
C GLU A 102 -12.99 12.47 16.28
N SER A 103 -12.36 13.10 15.30
CA SER A 103 -11.28 14.08 15.50
C SER A 103 -11.19 15.03 14.31
N PRO A 104 -10.64 16.24 14.47
CA PRO A 104 -10.48 17.18 13.36
C PRO A 104 -9.73 16.57 12.17
N LYS A 105 -8.71 15.73 12.44
CA LYS A 105 -7.98 14.99 11.41
C LYS A 105 -8.86 13.99 10.65
N LYS A 106 -9.73 13.27 11.35
CA LYS A 106 -10.66 12.31 10.76
C LYS A 106 -11.67 13.03 9.86
N VAL A 107 -12.25 14.14 10.33
CA VAL A 107 -13.21 14.95 9.57
C VAL A 107 -12.55 15.55 8.33
N GLN A 108 -11.36 16.14 8.47
CA GLN A 108 -10.62 16.70 7.35
C GLN A 108 -10.32 15.64 6.28
N LEU A 109 -9.82 14.47 6.70
CA LEU A 109 -9.54 13.36 5.79
C LEU A 109 -10.83 12.84 5.13
N LYS A 110 -11.93 12.71 5.89
CA LYS A 110 -13.24 12.31 5.34
C LYS A 110 -13.71 13.26 4.24
N ASN A 111 -13.59 14.56 4.45
CA ASN A 111 -13.98 15.58 3.48
C ASN A 111 -13.10 15.52 2.23
N SER A 112 -11.77 15.46 2.38
CA SER A 112 -10.87 15.33 1.23
C SER A 112 -11.12 14.05 0.40
N LEU A 113 -11.52 12.96 1.05
CA LEU A 113 -11.92 11.74 0.34
C LEU A 113 -13.23 11.93 -0.42
N ARG A 114 -14.23 12.60 0.18
CA ARG A 114 -15.48 12.93 -0.51
C ARG A 114 -15.22 13.77 -1.75
N ASP A 115 -14.40 14.81 -1.65
CA ASP A 115 -14.05 15.67 -2.78
C ASP A 115 -13.41 14.89 -3.93
N LEU A 116 -12.44 14.01 -3.60
CA LEU A 116 -11.79 13.15 -4.59
C LEU A 116 -12.74 12.13 -5.23
N LEU A 117 -13.62 11.55 -4.44
CA LEU A 117 -14.58 10.55 -4.93
C LEU A 117 -15.69 11.18 -5.78
N ALA A 118 -16.12 12.39 -5.46
CA ALA A 118 -17.10 13.14 -6.25
C ALA A 118 -16.62 13.40 -7.69
N VAL A 119 -15.31 13.58 -7.89
CA VAL A 119 -14.69 13.76 -9.22
C VAL A 119 -14.16 12.44 -9.82
N GLY A 120 -14.52 11.28 -9.26
CA GLY A 120 -14.14 9.96 -9.77
C GLY A 120 -12.66 9.58 -9.56
N SER A 121 -11.94 10.27 -8.66
CA SER A 121 -10.51 10.05 -8.40
C SER A 121 -10.23 9.00 -7.32
N GLU A 122 -10.83 7.80 -7.46
CA GLU A 122 -10.73 6.72 -6.48
C GLU A 122 -9.28 6.30 -6.19
N LYS A 123 -8.44 6.24 -7.22
CA LYS A 123 -7.01 5.92 -7.09
C LYS A 123 -6.27 6.91 -6.18
N GLU A 124 -6.55 8.20 -6.31
CA GLU A 124 -5.92 9.23 -5.47
C GLU A 124 -6.50 9.22 -4.06
N ALA A 125 -7.80 8.95 -3.90
CA ALA A 125 -8.42 8.73 -2.60
C ALA A 125 -7.79 7.55 -1.85
N ALA A 126 -7.56 6.42 -2.55
CA ALA A 126 -6.95 5.23 -1.97
C ALA A 126 -5.50 5.50 -1.54
N LYS A 127 -4.72 6.20 -2.38
CA LYS A 127 -3.38 6.68 -2.02
C LYS A 127 -3.41 7.61 -0.80
N MET A 128 -4.37 8.52 -0.71
CA MET A 128 -4.49 9.45 0.41
C MET A 128 -4.75 8.72 1.74
N ILE A 129 -5.69 7.76 1.75
CA ILE A 129 -5.91 6.87 2.90
C ILE A 129 -4.64 6.09 3.24
N GLY A 130 -3.94 5.54 2.24
CA GLY A 130 -2.67 4.83 2.43
C GLY A 130 -1.61 5.69 3.10
N ALA A 131 -1.43 6.93 2.63
CA ALA A 131 -0.47 7.88 3.19
C ALA A 131 -0.83 8.29 4.63
N ALA A 132 -2.10 8.55 4.91
CA ALA A 132 -2.58 8.86 6.26
C ALA A 132 -2.32 7.69 7.22
N MET A 133 -2.63 6.46 6.80
CA MET A 133 -2.37 5.26 7.61
C MET A 133 -0.87 5.06 7.86
N ALA A 134 -0.04 5.23 6.83
CA ALA A 134 1.41 5.15 6.95
C ALA A 134 1.99 6.16 7.94
N GLY A 135 1.47 7.40 7.93
CA GLY A 135 1.86 8.44 8.89
C GLY A 135 1.52 8.04 10.33
N GLU A 136 0.28 7.64 10.58
CA GLU A 136 -0.19 7.30 11.93
C GLU A 136 0.44 6.00 12.48
N ARG A 137 0.78 5.07 11.59
CA ARG A 137 1.30 3.72 11.92
C ARG A 137 2.79 3.54 11.64
N LYS A 138 3.52 4.63 11.38
CA LYS A 138 4.96 4.66 11.15
C LYS A 138 5.43 3.69 10.05
N LYS A 139 4.63 3.53 8.98
CA LYS A 139 4.94 2.63 7.85
C LYS A 139 5.20 1.18 8.32
N SER A 140 4.47 0.69 9.31
CA SER A 140 4.63 -0.67 9.83
C SER A 140 4.09 -1.72 8.85
N MET A 141 4.89 -2.74 8.56
CA MET A 141 4.46 -3.89 7.76
C MET A 141 3.41 -4.74 8.48
N ALA A 142 3.54 -4.90 9.81
CA ALA A 142 2.56 -5.64 10.61
C ALA A 142 1.19 -4.99 10.54
N TYR A 143 1.15 -3.65 10.51
CA TYR A 143 -0.12 -2.95 10.38
C TYR A 143 -0.79 -3.17 9.03
N ILE A 144 -0.03 -3.37 7.93
CA ILE A 144 -0.61 -3.74 6.63
C ILE A 144 -1.30 -5.10 6.73
N GLY A 145 -0.63 -6.11 7.31
CA GLY A 145 -1.24 -7.43 7.51
C GLY A 145 -2.47 -7.36 8.40
N TYR A 146 -2.39 -6.60 9.50
CA TYR A 146 -3.52 -6.37 10.40
C TYR A 146 -4.69 -5.68 9.70
N TYR A 147 -4.43 -4.63 8.92
CA TYR A 147 -5.43 -3.93 8.10
C TYR A 147 -6.08 -4.89 7.10
N CYS A 148 -5.28 -5.64 6.33
CA CYS A 148 -5.81 -6.58 5.35
C CYS A 148 -6.70 -7.64 5.99
N ARG A 149 -6.35 -8.12 7.20
CA ARG A 149 -7.15 -9.09 7.95
C ARG A 149 -8.43 -8.51 8.55
N ARG A 150 -8.41 -7.24 8.97
CA ARG A 150 -9.48 -6.66 9.81
C ARG A 150 -10.43 -5.73 9.04
N ALA A 151 -9.99 -5.12 7.95
CA ALA A 151 -10.82 -4.27 7.12
C ALA A 151 -11.35 -5.01 5.90
N LEU A 152 -10.45 -5.47 5.03
CA LEU A 152 -10.79 -5.90 3.67
C LEU A 152 -11.84 -7.02 3.57
N PRO A 153 -11.91 -8.03 4.45
CA PRO A 153 -12.88 -9.12 4.34
C PRO A 153 -14.32 -8.67 4.53
N TYR A 154 -14.53 -7.54 5.22
CA TYR A 154 -15.85 -6.99 5.52
C TYR A 154 -16.31 -5.97 4.47
N VAL A 155 -15.46 -5.64 3.50
CA VAL A 155 -15.84 -4.74 2.41
C VAL A 155 -16.51 -5.56 1.31
N ASN A 156 -17.65 -5.08 0.82
CA ASN A 156 -18.28 -5.65 -0.37
C ASN A 156 -17.32 -5.66 -1.57
N GLY A 157 -17.42 -6.71 -2.39
CA GLY A 157 -16.58 -6.91 -3.56
C GLY A 157 -15.65 -8.12 -3.48
N GLY A 158 -15.18 -8.57 -4.64
CA GLY A 158 -14.32 -9.74 -4.76
C GLY A 158 -12.86 -9.47 -4.36
N LEU A 159 -12.07 -10.54 -4.17
CA LEU A 159 -10.63 -10.42 -3.88
C LEU A 159 -9.87 -9.62 -4.94
N GLY A 160 -10.30 -9.67 -6.20
CA GLY A 160 -9.72 -8.87 -7.30
C GLY A 160 -9.92 -7.36 -7.13
N GLU A 161 -11.11 -6.92 -6.75
CA GLU A 161 -11.43 -5.50 -6.49
C GLU A 161 -10.65 -4.99 -5.27
N ARG A 162 -10.62 -5.79 -4.21
CA ARG A 162 -9.82 -5.49 -3.01
C ARG A 162 -8.32 -5.43 -3.31
N ALA A 163 -7.81 -6.30 -4.18
CA ALA A 163 -6.43 -6.23 -4.68
C ALA A 163 -6.19 -4.93 -5.48
N GLY A 164 -7.16 -4.55 -6.32
CA GLY A 164 -7.20 -3.28 -7.07
C GLY A 164 -7.00 -2.08 -6.16
N PHE A 165 -7.91 -1.91 -5.21
CA PHE A 165 -7.83 -0.88 -4.18
C PHE A 165 -6.48 -0.93 -3.43
N LEU A 166 -6.06 -2.12 -3.00
CA LEU A 166 -4.84 -2.29 -2.21
C LEU A 166 -3.59 -1.86 -3.00
N SER A 167 -3.57 -2.04 -4.32
CA SER A 167 -2.46 -1.59 -5.17
C SER A 167 -2.30 -0.07 -5.14
N TRP A 168 -3.40 0.69 -5.12
CA TRP A 168 -3.38 2.16 -5.03
C TRP A 168 -3.11 2.62 -3.60
N PHE A 169 -3.73 1.98 -2.62
CA PHE A 169 -3.46 2.21 -1.21
C PHE A 169 -1.97 2.08 -0.88
N LEU A 170 -1.32 1.01 -1.36
CA LEU A 170 0.10 0.77 -1.11
C LEU A 170 1.01 1.82 -1.75
N SER A 171 0.60 2.43 -2.88
CA SER A 171 1.31 3.59 -3.45
C SER A 171 1.37 4.78 -2.51
N GLY A 172 0.34 5.00 -1.69
CA GLY A 172 0.38 6.00 -0.63
C GLY A 172 1.10 5.52 0.63
N TYR A 173 0.94 4.24 0.99
CA TYR A 173 1.47 3.70 2.23
C TYR A 173 3.01 3.58 2.24
N GLY A 174 3.61 3.10 1.15
CA GLY A 174 5.06 3.02 1.01
C GLY A 174 5.56 1.79 0.25
N LYS A 175 6.80 1.37 0.54
CA LYS A 175 7.52 0.32 -0.19
C LYS A 175 7.20 -1.09 0.33
N PHE A 176 5.91 -1.39 0.49
CA PHE A 176 5.45 -2.71 0.90
C PHE A 176 4.53 -3.30 -0.16
N GLY A 177 4.46 -4.62 -0.20
CA GLY A 177 3.49 -5.36 -0.97
C GLY A 177 2.73 -6.35 -0.08
N VAL A 178 1.71 -6.95 -0.67
CA VAL A 178 0.89 -7.98 -0.02
C VAL A 178 0.63 -9.09 -1.02
N VAL A 179 0.87 -10.33 -0.59
CA VAL A 179 0.27 -11.49 -1.27
C VAL A 179 -1.10 -11.73 -0.68
N ILE A 180 -2.09 -11.86 -1.53
CA ILE A 180 -3.44 -12.30 -1.21
C ILE A 180 -3.58 -13.70 -1.81
N LEU A 181 -3.85 -14.71 -0.99
CA LEU A 181 -4.14 -16.07 -1.43
C LEU A 181 -5.57 -16.40 -1.04
N SER A 182 -6.41 -16.82 -1.98
CA SER A 182 -7.77 -17.29 -1.66
C SER A 182 -7.71 -18.44 -0.67
N LYS A 183 -8.71 -18.53 0.22
CA LYS A 183 -8.91 -19.72 1.04
C LYS A 183 -9.59 -20.83 0.25
N GLU A 184 -10.48 -20.46 -0.66
CA GLU A 184 -11.06 -21.40 -1.62
C GLU A 184 -9.95 -22.07 -2.43
N GLY A 185 -10.07 -23.39 -2.60
CA GLY A 185 -9.10 -24.20 -3.32
C GLY A 185 -7.79 -24.49 -2.57
N ILE A 186 -7.63 -24.05 -1.31
CA ILE A 186 -6.39 -24.21 -0.52
C ILE A 186 -6.63 -25.09 0.71
N ASP A 187 -5.90 -26.20 0.80
CA ASP A 187 -5.85 -27.05 2.00
C ASP A 187 -4.83 -26.52 3.01
N LYS A 188 -3.62 -26.20 2.53
CA LYS A 188 -2.52 -25.74 3.38
C LYS A 188 -1.69 -24.67 2.71
N VAL A 189 -1.27 -23.68 3.50
CA VAL A 189 -0.27 -22.70 3.10
C VAL A 189 0.82 -22.60 4.16
N MET A 190 2.06 -22.60 3.71
CA MET A 190 3.23 -22.34 4.53
C MET A 190 4.10 -21.30 3.83
N ALA A 191 4.81 -20.51 4.62
CA ALA A 191 5.72 -19.51 4.09
C ALA A 191 7.06 -19.60 4.81
N THR A 192 8.14 -19.66 4.04
CA THR A 192 9.52 -19.76 4.54
C THR A 192 10.36 -18.61 4.01
N GLY A 193 11.55 -18.44 4.56
CA GLY A 193 12.49 -17.41 4.12
C GLY A 193 12.99 -17.61 2.68
N ARG A 194 14.20 -17.13 2.40
CA ARG A 194 14.78 -17.24 1.05
C ARG A 194 15.06 -18.69 0.65
N ARG A 195 15.18 -19.59 1.64
CA ARG A 195 15.34 -21.03 1.44
C ARG A 195 14.23 -21.80 2.14
N ARG A 196 13.82 -22.92 1.55
CA ARG A 196 12.82 -23.82 2.15
C ARG A 196 13.31 -24.33 3.52
N GLY A 197 12.41 -24.36 4.49
CA GLY A 197 12.73 -24.70 5.88
C GLY A 197 13.46 -23.61 6.67
N GLU A 198 13.85 -22.49 6.04
CA GLU A 198 14.36 -21.33 6.77
C GLU A 198 13.23 -20.70 7.57
N PHE A 199 13.45 -20.56 8.88
CA PHE A 199 12.52 -19.87 9.76
C PHE A 199 12.31 -18.44 9.27
N TRP A 200 11.11 -18.16 8.77
CA TRP A 200 10.75 -16.83 8.32
C TRP A 200 10.29 -16.02 9.53
N ARG A 201 11.08 -15.01 9.90
CA ARG A 201 10.85 -14.21 11.12
C ARG A 201 9.44 -13.61 11.12
N PHE A 202 8.87 -13.52 12.32
CA PHE A 202 7.68 -12.71 12.61
C PHE A 202 7.84 -11.29 12.04
N VAL A 203 6.71 -10.65 11.74
CA VAL A 203 6.74 -9.25 11.30
C VAL A 203 7.15 -8.39 12.50
N GLU A 204 8.00 -7.40 12.28
CA GLU A 204 8.40 -6.47 13.34
C GLU A 204 7.17 -5.81 13.98
N ASP A 205 7.24 -5.63 15.30
CA ASP A 205 6.16 -5.03 16.07
C ASP A 205 5.78 -3.65 15.53
N GLY A 206 4.48 -3.49 15.30
CA GLY A 206 3.86 -2.23 14.89
C GLY A 206 2.97 -1.66 15.99
N LYS A 207 2.28 -0.55 15.68
CA LYS A 207 1.13 -0.07 16.48
C LYS A 207 -0.11 -0.96 16.23
N VAL A 208 0.03 -2.25 16.48
CA VAL A 208 -0.99 -3.29 16.25
C VAL A 208 -1.51 -3.82 17.58
N PRO A 209 -2.82 -4.11 17.73
CA PRO A 209 -3.40 -4.58 18.99
C PRO A 209 -3.07 -6.04 19.39
N SER A 210 -2.01 -6.67 18.86
CA SER A 210 -1.73 -8.11 19.06
C SER A 210 -0.35 -8.35 19.64
N ASN A 211 -0.27 -9.30 20.57
CA ASN A 211 0.95 -9.69 21.30
C ASN A 211 1.80 -10.70 20.52
N LYS A 212 1.29 -11.22 19.40
CA LYS A 212 1.99 -12.08 18.44
C LYS A 212 1.63 -11.65 17.03
N LEU A 213 2.64 -11.43 16.19
CA LEU A 213 2.49 -10.97 14.83
C LEU A 213 2.98 -12.01 13.83
N ASP A 214 2.04 -12.85 13.42
CA ASP A 214 2.28 -13.82 12.38
C ASP A 214 2.59 -13.15 11.04
N ARG A 215 3.25 -13.88 10.15
CA ARG A 215 3.53 -13.42 8.80
C ARG A 215 2.38 -13.69 7.83
N ILE A 216 1.62 -14.75 8.09
CA ILE A 216 0.39 -15.09 7.38
C ILE A 216 -0.77 -14.61 8.23
N TYR A 217 -1.56 -13.69 7.70
CA TYR A 217 -2.73 -13.12 8.35
C TYR A 217 -3.99 -13.76 7.76
N PRO A 218 -4.53 -14.83 8.38
CA PRO A 218 -5.75 -15.46 7.90
C PRO A 218 -6.98 -14.59 8.17
N SER A 219 -7.89 -14.58 7.20
CA SER A 219 -9.23 -13.98 7.28
C SER A 219 -10.31 -15.01 6.95
N SER A 220 -11.56 -14.62 6.73
CA SER A 220 -12.64 -15.56 6.36
C SER A 220 -12.43 -16.18 4.98
N ASP A 221 -11.89 -15.43 4.03
CA ASP A 221 -11.88 -15.78 2.60
C ASP A 221 -10.48 -15.75 1.96
N ALA A 222 -9.48 -15.18 2.64
CA ALA A 222 -8.10 -15.13 2.14
C ALA A 222 -7.05 -15.24 3.25
N PHE A 223 -5.83 -15.55 2.82
CA PHE A 223 -4.59 -15.35 3.57
C PHE A 223 -3.86 -14.12 3.04
N TYR A 224 -3.53 -13.19 3.92
CA TYR A 224 -2.76 -11.99 3.59
C TYR A 224 -1.33 -12.11 4.10
N ILE A 225 -0.35 -11.84 3.24
CA ILE A 225 1.07 -12.00 3.57
C ILE A 225 1.80 -10.71 3.17
N PRO A 226 2.00 -9.77 4.11
CA PRO A 226 2.70 -8.54 3.81
C PRO A 226 4.21 -8.79 3.70
N PHE A 227 4.87 -8.06 2.80
CA PHE A 227 6.30 -8.16 2.56
C PHE A 227 6.92 -6.79 2.22
N ALA A 228 8.21 -6.64 2.49
CA ALA A 228 8.97 -5.45 2.15
C ALA A 228 9.42 -5.45 0.68
N ALA A 229 9.61 -4.27 0.09
CA ALA A 229 10.22 -4.16 -1.22
C ALA A 229 11.61 -4.82 -1.24
N GLY A 230 11.87 -5.66 -2.25
CA GLY A 230 13.09 -6.45 -2.37
C GLY A 230 13.17 -7.69 -1.47
N GLU A 231 12.18 -7.95 -0.61
CA GLU A 231 12.10 -9.19 0.15
C GLU A 231 11.87 -10.38 -0.78
N VAL A 232 12.52 -11.51 -0.49
CA VAL A 232 12.33 -12.77 -1.22
C VAL A 232 11.94 -13.85 -0.23
N PHE A 233 10.82 -14.51 -0.48
CA PHE A 233 10.30 -15.59 0.35
C PHE A 233 9.63 -16.66 -0.51
N ILE A 234 9.42 -17.83 0.07
CA ILE A 234 8.82 -18.97 -0.61
C ILE A 234 7.46 -19.28 0.02
N LEU A 235 6.47 -19.52 -0.83
CA LEU A 235 5.16 -20.04 -0.45
C LEU A 235 5.03 -21.49 -0.90
N ASP A 236 4.83 -22.39 0.06
CA ASP A 236 4.46 -23.77 -0.18
C ASP A 236 2.93 -23.86 -0.02
N ILE A 237 2.23 -24.24 -1.09
CA ILE A 237 0.77 -24.27 -1.15
C ILE A 237 0.32 -25.68 -1.55
N ILE A 238 -0.62 -26.22 -0.77
CA ILE A 238 -1.32 -27.47 -1.08
C ILE A 238 -2.75 -27.11 -1.50
N GLY A 239 -3.09 -27.48 -2.73
CA GLY A 239 -4.42 -27.31 -3.31
C GLY A 239 -5.41 -28.33 -2.77
N SER A 240 -6.70 -27.99 -2.85
CA SER A 240 -7.80 -28.89 -2.52
C SER A 240 -8.82 -28.95 -3.66
N ASP A 241 -9.72 -29.91 -3.58
CA ASP A 241 -10.84 -30.07 -4.51
C ASP A 241 -11.99 -29.06 -4.24
N SER A 242 -11.83 -28.14 -3.28
CA SER A 242 -12.90 -27.24 -2.81
C SER A 242 -13.19 -26.03 -3.70
N GLY A 243 -12.41 -25.80 -4.76
CA GLY A 243 -12.62 -24.70 -5.70
C GLY A 243 -11.34 -24.22 -6.38
N GLU A 244 -11.45 -23.14 -7.17
CA GLU A 244 -10.28 -22.52 -7.82
C GLU A 244 -9.44 -21.75 -6.79
N ALA A 245 -8.14 -22.00 -6.77
CA ALA A 245 -7.21 -21.20 -5.99
C ALA A 245 -6.70 -20.01 -6.79
N SER A 246 -6.71 -18.82 -6.19
CA SER A 246 -6.18 -17.60 -6.79
C SER A 246 -5.15 -16.95 -5.85
N LEU A 247 -4.01 -16.57 -6.41
CA LEU A 247 -2.97 -15.80 -5.73
C LEU A 247 -2.78 -14.47 -6.45
N TRP A 248 -2.92 -13.38 -5.70
CA TRP A 248 -2.58 -12.02 -6.14
C TRP A 248 -1.32 -11.56 -5.43
N LYS A 249 -0.34 -11.10 -6.20
CA LYS A 249 0.80 -10.35 -5.70
C LYS A 249 0.55 -8.88 -5.97
N VAL A 250 0.32 -8.12 -4.90
CA VAL A 250 -0.02 -6.70 -4.95
C VAL A 250 1.21 -5.89 -4.57
N LEU A 251 1.62 -5.00 -5.47
CA LEU A 251 2.65 -3.99 -5.25
C LEU A 251 2.03 -2.59 -5.42
N PRO A 252 2.73 -1.54 -4.98
CA PRO A 252 2.36 -0.15 -5.29
C PRO A 252 2.11 0.04 -6.80
N GLY A 253 0.85 0.28 -7.17
CA GLY A 253 0.44 0.53 -8.55
C GLY A 253 0.44 -0.68 -9.50
N GLY A 254 0.57 -1.90 -8.99
CA GLY A 254 0.63 -3.09 -9.85
C GLY A 254 0.16 -4.38 -9.17
N ILE A 255 -0.42 -5.28 -9.97
CA ILE A 255 -0.96 -6.54 -9.51
C ILE A 255 -0.56 -7.63 -10.49
N ASN A 256 -0.17 -8.79 -9.98
CA ASN A 256 -0.09 -10.02 -10.76
C ASN A 256 -0.99 -11.08 -10.13
N LYS A 257 -1.74 -11.80 -10.96
CA LYS A 257 -2.62 -12.88 -10.54
C LYS A 257 -2.14 -14.20 -11.14
N LYS A 258 -2.15 -15.26 -10.34
CA LYS A 258 -2.05 -16.65 -10.80
C LYS A 258 -3.25 -17.43 -10.27
N THR A 259 -3.75 -18.34 -11.08
CA THR A 259 -4.87 -19.21 -10.72
C THR A 259 -4.50 -20.67 -10.96
N TRP A 260 -5.07 -21.54 -10.15
CA TRP A 260 -4.96 -22.98 -10.30
C TRP A 260 -6.34 -23.59 -10.13
N SER A 261 -6.67 -24.53 -11.00
CA SER A 261 -7.91 -25.29 -10.91
C SER A 261 -8.01 -26.05 -9.58
N ALA A 262 -9.24 -26.38 -9.18
CA ALA A 262 -9.49 -27.33 -8.11
C ALA A 262 -8.70 -28.64 -8.35
N GLY A 263 -8.18 -29.22 -7.27
CA GLY A 263 -7.37 -30.41 -7.35
C GLY A 263 -6.37 -30.55 -6.20
N ASN A 264 -5.99 -31.78 -5.92
CA ASN A 264 -4.88 -32.09 -5.02
C ASN A 264 -3.54 -31.89 -5.76
N TRP A 265 -2.91 -30.74 -5.53
CA TRP A 265 -1.61 -30.38 -6.10
C TRP A 265 -0.73 -29.69 -5.05
N GLU A 266 0.57 -29.67 -5.31
CA GLU A 266 1.54 -28.92 -4.52
C GLU A 266 2.24 -27.88 -5.39
N ARG A 267 2.38 -26.65 -4.89
CA ARG A 267 3.08 -25.57 -5.56
C ARG A 267 4.06 -24.89 -4.61
N GLU A 268 5.29 -24.75 -5.10
CA GLU A 268 6.30 -23.87 -4.51
C GLU A 268 6.33 -22.57 -5.34
N ILE A 269 6.17 -21.43 -4.68
CA ILE A 269 6.14 -20.11 -5.33
C ILE A 269 7.18 -19.22 -4.66
N THR A 270 8.19 -18.82 -5.42
CA THR A 270 9.12 -17.78 -4.99
C THR A 270 8.50 -16.40 -5.22
N VAL A 271 8.21 -15.68 -4.14
CA VAL A 271 7.76 -14.30 -4.19
C VAL A 271 8.95 -13.37 -4.10
N ARG A 272 9.00 -12.37 -4.99
CA ARG A 272 10.01 -11.31 -4.99
C ARG A 272 9.35 -9.94 -4.89
N GLY A 273 9.60 -9.21 -3.82
CA GLY A 273 8.89 -7.98 -3.47
C GLY A 273 9.27 -6.74 -4.29
N ASP A 274 10.19 -6.87 -5.25
CA ASP A 274 10.64 -5.80 -6.15
C ASP A 274 10.08 -5.92 -7.58
N ARG A 275 9.36 -6.99 -7.91
CA ARG A 275 8.94 -7.30 -9.30
C ARG A 275 7.53 -7.88 -9.32
N LEU A 276 6.79 -7.73 -10.42
CA LEU A 276 5.40 -8.23 -10.46
C LEU A 276 5.24 -9.70 -10.87
N TYR A 277 6.24 -10.39 -11.42
CA TYR A 277 6.06 -11.78 -11.88
C TYR A 277 5.86 -12.83 -10.77
#